data_AF-A0A109JK36-F1
#
_entry.id   AF-A0A109JK36-F1
#
_cell.length_a   1.000
_cell.length_b   1.000
_cell.length_c   1.000
_cell.angle_alpha   90.00
_cell.angle_beta   90.00
_cell.angle_gamma   90.00
#
_symmetry.space_group_name_H-M   'P 1'
#
loop_
_entity.id
_entity.type
_entity.pdbx_description
1 polymer ?
#
loop_
_entity_poly.entity_id
_entity_poly.type
_entity_poly.pdbx_seq_one_letter_code
_entity_poly.pdbx_strand_id
1 'polypeptide(L)'
;MAKKITNLLIFLPLGIILIIFCVANRQVVTLAFNPFRPDDQVLSLSAPFFVFLFITLIIGMLVGSAATWLNQGKYRKRARTEAKAAVRWQAEAGRHKTHAEEIAGHLPSR
;
A
#
# COMPACT_ATOMS: atom_id res chain seq x y z
N MET A 1 -10.45 15.66 13.38
CA MET A 1 -11.45 14.76 14.02
C MET A 1 -12.35 14.04 13.01
N ALA A 2 -12.80 14.68 11.93
CA ALA A 2 -13.66 14.07 10.90
C ALA A 2 -13.17 12.70 10.38
N LYS A 3 -11.88 12.56 10.02
CA LYS A 3 -11.32 11.28 9.54
C LYS A 3 -11.45 10.12 10.54
N LYS A 4 -11.30 10.39 11.85
CA LYS A 4 -11.48 9.37 12.90
C LYS A 4 -12.95 8.96 13.02
N ILE A 5 -13.86 9.92 12.91
CA ILE A 5 -15.31 9.68 12.99
C ILE A 5 -15.78 8.87 11.76
N THR A 6 -15.34 9.23 10.56
CA THR A 6 -15.66 8.47 9.33
C THR A 6 -15.12 7.05 9.39
N ASN A 7 -13.86 6.86 9.84
CA ASN A 7 -13.33 5.52 10.03
C ASN A 7 -14.16 4.72 11.04
N LEU A 8 -14.49 5.30 12.20
CA LEU A 8 -15.30 4.61 13.21
C LEU A 8 -16.69 4.25 12.66
N LEU A 9 -17.32 5.16 11.92
CA LEU A 9 -18.63 4.95 11.30
C LEU A 9 -18.62 3.80 10.28
N ILE A 10 -17.49 3.52 9.62
CA ILE A 10 -17.36 2.43 8.66
C ILE A 10 -16.93 1.12 9.35
N PHE A 11 -15.91 1.18 10.21
CA PHE A 11 -15.34 -0.01 10.85
C PHE A 11 -16.28 -0.63 11.89
N LEU A 12 -17.07 0.17 12.60
CA LEU A 12 -17.99 -0.33 13.62
C LEU A 12 -19.09 -1.22 13.03
N PRO A 13 -19.90 -0.78 12.05
CA PRO A 13 -20.91 -1.65 11.44
C PRO A 13 -20.28 -2.81 10.68
N LEU A 14 -19.13 -2.60 10.03
CA LEU A 14 -18.38 -3.70 9.40
C LEU A 14 -18.01 -4.77 10.43
N GLY A 15 -17.50 -4.37 11.60
CA GLY A 15 -17.19 -5.29 12.70
C GLY A 15 -18.40 -6.06 13.18
N ILE A 16 -19.56 -5.41 13.32
CA ILE A 16 -20.82 -6.07 13.70
C ILE A 16 -21.21 -7.13 12.67
N ILE A 17 -21.16 -6.79 11.37
CA ILE A 17 -21.46 -7.73 10.28
C ILE A 17 -20.51 -8.94 10.34
N LEU A 18 -19.20 -8.70 10.54
CA LEU A 18 -18.21 -9.77 10.65
C LEU A 18 -18.47 -10.67 11.86
N ILE A 19 -18.83 -10.12 13.02
CA ILE A 19 -19.17 -10.90 14.20
C ILE A 19 -20.40 -11.78 13.94
N ILE A 20 -21.47 -11.20 13.38
CA ILE A 20 -22.68 -11.96 13.04
C ILE A 20 -22.34 -13.08 12.07
N PHE A 21 -21.51 -12.80 11.06
CA PHE A 21 -21.04 -13.80 10.12
C PHE A 21 -20.27 -14.93 10.81
N CYS A 22 -19.35 -14.63 11.74
CA CYS A 22 -18.65 -15.65 12.53
C CYS A 22 -19.62 -16.53 13.34
N VAL A 23 -20.55 -15.89 14.05
CA VAL A 23 -21.51 -16.58 14.93
C VAL A 23 -22.43 -17.48 14.11
N ALA A 24 -22.95 -16.98 12.98
CA ALA A 24 -23.80 -17.75 12.08
C ALA A 24 -23.04 -18.91 11.43
N ASN A 25 -21.74 -18.75 11.18
CA ASN A 25 -20.89 -19.74 10.50
C ASN A 25 -19.91 -20.44 11.45
N ARG A 26 -20.34 -20.73 12.68
CA ARG A 26 -19.53 -21.46 13.68
C ARG A 26 -19.39 -22.97 13.40
N GLN A 27 -20.07 -23.47 12.38
CA GLN A 27 -20.01 -24.88 11.98
C GLN A 27 -18.58 -25.29 11.61
N VAL A 28 -18.14 -26.41 12.16
CA VAL A 28 -16.83 -26.99 11.86
C VAL A 28 -16.88 -27.62 10.48
N VAL A 29 -15.97 -27.21 9.61
CA VAL A 29 -15.81 -27.75 8.27
C VAL A 29 -14.41 -28.31 8.15
N THR A 30 -14.30 -29.49 7.55
CA THR A 30 -13.00 -30.12 7.24
C THR A 30 -12.53 -29.63 5.88
N LEU A 31 -11.41 -28.92 5.86
CA LEU A 31 -10.70 -28.58 4.64
C LEU A 31 -9.72 -29.70 4.31
N ALA A 32 -10.05 -30.52 3.32
CA ALA A 32 -9.14 -31.53 2.78
C ALA A 32 -8.19 -30.89 1.76
N PHE A 33 -6.89 -30.98 2.02
CA PHE A 33 -5.87 -30.49 1.09
C PHE A 33 -5.43 -31.57 0.08
N ASN A 34 -5.80 -32.83 0.30
CA ASN A 34 -5.48 -33.94 -0.60
C ASN A 34 -6.59 -34.12 -1.65
N PRO A 35 -6.35 -33.76 -2.94
CA PRO A 35 -7.37 -33.87 -3.98
C PRO A 35 -7.63 -35.31 -4.46
N PHE A 36 -6.77 -36.26 -4.10
CA PHE A 36 -6.86 -37.65 -4.55
C PHE A 36 -7.47 -38.59 -3.50
N ARG A 37 -7.38 -38.22 -2.22
CA ARG A 37 -7.95 -38.98 -1.10
C ARG A 37 -8.57 -38.00 -0.09
N PRO A 38 -9.85 -37.60 -0.29
CA PRO A 38 -10.53 -36.65 0.59
C PRO A 38 -10.66 -37.13 2.03
N ASP A 39 -10.64 -38.45 2.24
CA ASP A 39 -10.79 -39.10 3.56
C ASP A 39 -9.48 -39.11 4.36
N ASP A 40 -8.39 -38.61 3.79
CA ASP A 40 -7.07 -38.55 4.41
C ASP A 40 -7.04 -37.52 5.55
N GLN A 41 -6.93 -38.03 6.78
CA GLN A 41 -6.92 -37.19 7.98
C GLN A 41 -5.60 -36.43 8.18
N VAL A 42 -4.49 -36.90 7.57
CA VAL A 42 -3.15 -36.31 7.77
C VAL A 42 -3.03 -34.96 7.06
N LEU A 43 -3.68 -34.83 5.91
CA LEU A 43 -3.67 -33.61 5.09
C LEU A 43 -5.04 -32.91 5.11
N SER A 44 -5.71 -32.93 6.26
CA SER A 44 -6.99 -32.27 6.48
C SER A 44 -6.93 -31.36 7.72
N LEU A 45 -7.63 -30.23 7.67
CA LEU A 45 -7.74 -29.30 8.79
C LEU A 45 -9.21 -29.00 9.07
N SER A 46 -9.63 -29.21 10.31
CA SER A 46 -11.00 -28.95 10.74
C SER A 46 -11.06 -27.71 11.60
N ALA A 47 -11.79 -26.70 11.14
CA ALA A 47 -12.03 -25.46 11.87
C ALA A 47 -13.39 -24.88 11.49
N PRO A 48 -13.94 -23.95 12.29
CA PRO A 48 -15.12 -23.20 11.86
C PRO A 48 -14.88 -22.51 10.51
N PHE A 49 -15.87 -22.54 9.62
CA PHE A 49 -15.74 -22.04 8.25
C PHE A 49 -15.20 -20.60 8.16
N PHE A 50 -15.63 -19.73 9.09
CA PHE A 50 -15.17 -18.34 9.13
C PHE A 50 -13.64 -18.21 9.26
N VAL A 51 -12.98 -19.14 9.95
CA VAL A 51 -11.52 -19.11 10.19
C VAL A 51 -10.77 -19.17 8.86
N PHE A 52 -11.15 -20.10 7.98
CA PHE A 52 -10.53 -20.22 6.66
C PHE A 52 -10.71 -18.95 5.85
N LEU A 53 -11.92 -18.38 5.83
CA LEU A 53 -12.21 -17.15 5.11
C LEU A 53 -11.38 -15.96 5.58
N PHE A 54 -11.23 -15.77 6.90
CA PHE A 54 -10.39 -14.69 7.42
C PHE A 54 -8.92 -14.90 7.10
N ILE A 55 -8.40 -16.13 7.20
CA ILE A 55 -7.01 -16.42 6.85
C ILE A 55 -6.78 -16.10 5.37
N THR A 56 -7.64 -16.56 4.48
CA THR A 56 -7.54 -16.26 3.03
C THR A 56 -7.64 -14.76 2.76
N LEU A 57 -8.56 -14.06 3.43
CA LEU A 57 -8.70 -12.60 3.31
C LEU A 57 -7.43 -11.87 3.76
N ILE A 58 -6.88 -12.23 4.93
CA ILE A 58 -5.66 -11.62 5.47
C ILE A 58 -4.49 -11.87 4.52
N ILE A 59 -4.31 -13.11 4.05
CA ILE A 59 -3.25 -13.45 3.09
C ILE A 59 -3.42 -12.62 1.82
N GLY A 60 -4.62 -12.56 1.25
CA GLY A 60 -4.92 -11.76 0.07
C GLY A 60 -4.59 -10.28 0.27
N MET A 61 -4.94 -9.72 1.43
CA MET A 61 -4.66 -8.32 1.77
C MET A 61 -3.16 -8.06 1.93
N LEU A 62 -2.41 -8.98 2.53
CA LEU A 62 -0.94 -8.90 2.64
C LEU A 62 -0.28 -8.95 1.27
N VAL A 63 -0.67 -9.89 0.41
CA VAL A 63 -0.15 -10.03 -0.96
C VAL A 63 -0.49 -8.79 -1.79
N GLY A 64 -1.73 -8.30 -1.73
CA GLY A 64 -2.16 -7.09 -2.43
C GLY A 64 -1.41 -5.84 -1.95
N SER A 65 -1.17 -5.73 -0.65
CA SER A 65 -0.39 -4.62 -0.06
C SER A 65 1.08 -4.69 -0.50
N ALA A 66 1.68 -5.87 -0.50
CA ALA A 66 3.05 -6.10 -0.97
C ALA A 66 3.19 -5.76 -2.46
N ALA A 67 2.25 -6.24 -3.30
CA ALA A 67 2.22 -5.92 -4.73
C ALA A 67 2.12 -4.40 -4.98
N THR A 68 1.24 -3.73 -4.22
CA THR A 68 1.08 -2.27 -4.30
C THR A 68 2.37 -1.53 -3.90
N TRP A 69 3.04 -1.97 -2.84
CA TRP A 69 4.29 -1.38 -2.37
C TRP A 69 5.44 -1.52 -3.38
N LEU A 70 5.55 -2.69 -4.02
CA LEU A 70 6.52 -2.95 -5.07
C LEU A 70 6.27 -2.07 -6.30
N ASN A 71 5.01 -1.93 -6.71
CA ASN A 71 4.64 -1.05 -7.83
C ASN A 71 4.95 0.43 -7.52
N GLN A 72 4.61 0.89 -6.31
CA GLN A 72 4.92 2.26 -5.87
C GLN A 72 6.43 2.50 -5.63
N GLY A 73 7.25 1.45 -5.51
CA GLY A 73 8.71 1.54 -5.38
C GLY A 73 9.40 2.32 -6.51
N LYS A 74 8.94 2.13 -7.76
CA LYS A 74 9.52 2.80 -8.94
C LYS A 74 9.28 4.32 -8.90
N TYR A 75 8.09 4.74 -8.46
CA TYR A 75 7.72 6.15 -8.34
C TYR A 75 8.54 6.86 -7.26
N ARG A 76 8.83 6.19 -6.14
CA ARG A 76 9.73 6.71 -5.10
C ARG A 76 11.14 6.98 -5.61
N LYS A 77 11.65 6.16 -6.53
CA LYS A 77 12.97 6.36 -7.16
C LYS A 77 12.93 7.52 -8.17
N ARG A 78 11.88 7.60 -9.00
CA ARG A 78 11.71 8.69 -9.98
C ARG A 78 11.61 10.06 -9.32
N ALA A 79 10.76 10.19 -8.29
CA ALA A 79 10.62 11.45 -7.56
C ALA A 79 11.95 11.95 -6.97
N ARG A 80 12.81 11.05 -6.48
CA ARG A 80 14.15 11.41 -5.98
C ARG A 80 15.09 11.87 -7.09
N THR A 81 15.05 11.22 -8.26
CA THR A 81 15.89 11.61 -9.41
C THR A 81 15.46 12.95 -9.99
N GLU A 82 14.15 13.16 -10.14
CA GLU A 82 13.59 14.42 -10.64
C GLU A 82 13.86 15.58 -9.68
N ALA A 83 13.69 15.37 -8.37
CA ALA A 83 14.05 16.40 -7.38
C ALA A 83 15.54 16.79 -7.45
N LYS A 84 16.44 15.82 -7.65
CA LYS A 84 17.88 16.10 -7.83
C LYS A 84 18.16 16.86 -9.13
N ALA A 85 17.48 16.51 -10.22
CA ALA A 85 17.63 17.20 -11.50
C ALA A 85 17.14 18.66 -11.40
N ALA A 86 16.00 18.90 -10.77
CA ALA A 86 15.46 20.25 -10.55
C ALA A 86 16.42 21.14 -9.75
N VAL A 87 17.02 20.62 -8.67
CA VAL A 87 18.02 21.37 -7.89
C VAL A 87 19.25 21.73 -8.73
N ARG A 88 19.72 20.81 -9.58
CA ARG A 88 20.86 21.10 -10.48
C ARG A 88 20.53 22.20 -11.48
N TRP A 89 19.37 22.12 -12.12
CA TRP A 89 18.94 23.13 -13.09
C TRP A 89 18.71 24.50 -12.45
N GLN A 90 18.20 24.54 -11.21
CA GLN A 90 18.08 25.80 -10.46
C GLN A 90 19.46 26.39 -10.12
N ALA A 91 20.44 25.56 -9.75
CA ALA A 91 21.80 26.01 -9.48
C ALA A 91 22.49 26.55 -10.74
N GLU A 92 22.32 25.87 -11.89
CA GLU A 92 22.84 26.33 -13.19
C GLU A 92 22.16 27.64 -13.63
N ALA A 93 20.84 27.75 -13.51
CA ALA A 93 20.11 28.98 -13.81
C ALA A 93 20.56 30.15 -12.93
N GLY A 94 20.85 29.90 -11.64
CA GLY A 94 21.42 30.90 -10.73
C GLY A 94 22.78 31.40 -11.19
N ARG A 95 23.68 30.50 -11.59
CA ARG A 95 25.01 30.85 -12.13
C ARG A 95 24.92 31.72 -13.39
N HIS A 96 24.01 31.38 -14.30
CA HIS A 96 23.81 32.19 -15.51
C HIS A 96 23.28 33.59 -15.20
N LYS A 97 22.41 33.75 -14.20
CA LYS A 97 21.95 35.07 -13.75
C LYS A 97 23.09 35.92 -13.18
N THR A 98 23.90 35.35 -12.30
CA THR A 98 25.04 36.07 -11.70
C THR A 98 26.05 36.51 -12.75
N HIS A 99 26.38 35.66 -13.73
CA HIS A 99 27.25 36.05 -14.85
C HIS A 99 26.64 37.16 -15.72
N ALA A 100 25.33 37.14 -15.97
CA ALA A 100 24.65 38.19 -16.73
C ALA A 100 24.66 39.53 -15.98
N GLU A 101 24.46 39.53 -14.67
CA GLU A 101 24.55 40.71 -13.80
C GLU A 101 25.96 41.29 -13.76
N GLU A 102 26.98 40.45 -13.68
CA GLU A 102 28.40 40.85 -13.72
C GLU A 102 28.75 41.54 -15.04
N ILE A 103 28.37 40.95 -16.18
CA ILE A 103 28.58 41.54 -17.52
C ILE A 103 27.83 42.88 -17.66
N ALA A 104 26.60 42.96 -17.16
CA ALA A 104 25.80 44.19 -17.20
C ALA A 104 26.41 45.30 -16.32
N GLY A 105 26.99 44.95 -15.17
CA GLY A 105 27.70 45.89 -14.29
C GLY A 105 29.03 46.41 -14.87
N HIS A 106 29.58 45.73 -15.87
CA HIS A 106 30.83 46.13 -16.54
C HIS A 106 30.60 46.95 -17.81
N LEU A 107 29.35 47.18 -18.21
CA LEU A 107 29.05 48.05 -19.34
C LEU A 107 29.28 49.52 -18.97
N PRO A 108 30.11 50.28 -19.73
CA PRO A 108 30.34 51.69 -19.44
C PRO A 108 29.04 52.47 -19.61
N SER A 109 28.67 53.23 -18.58
CA SER A 109 27.54 54.16 -18.60
C SER A 109 27.84 55.22 -19.65
N ARG A 110 27.03 55.27 -20.71
CA ARG A 110 27.10 56.34 -21.72
C ARG A 110 26.60 57.66 -21.14
#